data_AF-A0A8T0N5D2-F1
#
_entry.id   AF-A0A8T0N5D2-F1
#
_cell.length_a   1.000
_cell.length_b   1.000
_cell.length_c   1.000
_cell.angle_alpha   90.00
_cell.angle_beta   90.00
_cell.angle_gamma   90.00
#
_symmetry.space_group_name_H-M   'P 1'
#
loop_
_entity.id
_entity.type
_entity.pdbx_description
1 polymer ?
#
loop_
_entity_poly.entity_id
_entity_poly.type
_entity_poly.pdbx_seq_one_letter_code
_entity_poly.pdbx_strand_id
1 'polypeptide(L)'
;MGLVSRAVHSGRGHVLGIVPKAVLPRELIGDTPGELKDVSGMHQRKAEMARNSDAFIALPGGHGTLEELLEVITWAQLGIHSKPVGLLNVDGYYDSLLSFVDKAVEEGFVTPAARHIVVAARTPHDLLAMLEDYVPVHDAASPKLTWETMEQIKASDTNNISYFSR
;
A
#
# COMPACT_ATOMS: atom_id res chain seq x y z
N MET A 1 -10.40 10.29 2.39
CA MET A 1 -9.55 10.67 1.22
C MET A 1 -9.55 12.18 0.95
N GLY A 2 -10.67 12.82 0.62
CA GLY A 2 -10.68 14.25 0.22
C GLY A 2 -10.16 15.27 1.25
N LEU A 3 -10.26 14.99 2.55
CA LEU A 3 -9.72 15.88 3.59
C LEU A 3 -8.19 15.98 3.55
N VAL A 4 -7.49 14.85 3.38
CA VAL A 4 -6.02 14.81 3.33
C VAL A 4 -5.52 15.54 2.08
N SER A 5 -6.09 15.25 0.91
CA SER A 5 -5.74 15.93 -0.34
C SER A 5 -5.93 17.45 -0.24
N ARG A 6 -7.06 17.92 0.31
CA ARG A 6 -7.28 19.37 0.51
C ARG A 6 -6.27 19.98 1.48
N ALA A 7 -5.99 19.32 2.60
CA ALA A 7 -5.01 19.82 3.56
C ALA A 7 -3.62 19.97 2.94
N VAL A 8 -3.17 18.97 2.17
CA VAL A 8 -1.90 19.03 1.43
C VAL A 8 -1.90 20.17 0.42
N HIS A 9 -2.96 20.29 -0.39
CA HIS A 9 -3.05 21.35 -1.39
C HIS A 9 -3.12 22.76 -0.78
N SER A 10 -3.88 22.96 0.30
CA SER A 10 -3.90 24.22 1.06
C SER A 10 -2.54 24.54 1.67
N GLY A 11 -1.76 23.52 2.03
CA GLY A 11 -0.35 23.63 2.42
C GLY A 11 0.62 23.90 1.26
N ARG A 12 0.12 24.11 0.04
CA ARG A 12 0.90 24.23 -1.22
C ARG A 12 1.69 22.98 -1.59
N GLY A 13 1.33 21.83 -1.03
CA GLY A 13 1.85 20.53 -1.43
C GLY A 13 1.24 20.05 -2.73
N HIS A 14 1.98 19.18 -3.43
CA HIS A 14 1.50 18.50 -4.63
C HIS A 14 0.63 17.30 -4.26
N VAL A 15 -0.45 17.08 -5.02
CA VAL A 15 -1.37 15.95 -4.83
C VAL A 15 -1.54 15.25 -6.17
N LEU A 16 -1.24 13.95 -6.20
CA LEU A 16 -1.52 13.06 -7.31
C LEU A 16 -2.58 12.03 -6.89
N GLY A 17 -3.75 12.08 -7.51
CA GLY A 17 -4.81 11.08 -7.37
C GLY A 17 -4.76 10.04 -8.49
N ILE A 18 -4.83 8.75 -8.16
CA ILE A 18 -4.88 7.67 -9.15
C ILE A 18 -6.25 7.01 -9.08
N VAL A 19 -6.99 7.06 -10.20
CA VAL A 19 -8.42 6.74 -10.23
C VAL A 19 -8.73 5.73 -11.35
N PRO A 20 -9.46 4.64 -11.08
CA PRO A 20 -9.90 3.72 -12.13
C PRO A 20 -11.04 4.31 -12.94
N LYS A 21 -11.00 4.12 -14.26
CA LYS A 21 -12.06 4.55 -15.20
C LYS A 21 -13.46 4.03 -14.84
N ALA A 22 -13.55 2.85 -14.21
CA ALA A 22 -14.81 2.23 -13.81
C ALA A 22 -15.50 2.92 -12.62
N VAL A 23 -14.77 3.73 -11.83
CA VAL A 23 -15.29 4.41 -10.62
C VAL A 23 -15.48 5.91 -10.88
N LEU A 24 -15.46 6.33 -12.16
CA LEU A 24 -15.64 7.71 -12.59
C LEU A 24 -17.10 8.04 -12.99
N PRO A 25 -18.04 8.17 -12.04
CA PRO A 25 -19.08 9.18 -12.16
C PRO A 25 -18.49 10.52 -11.69
N ARG A 26 -18.30 11.45 -12.63
CA ARG A 26 -17.67 12.78 -12.42
C ARG A 26 -18.28 13.63 -11.29
N GLU A 27 -19.48 13.29 -10.80
CA GLU A 27 -20.20 14.02 -9.76
C GLU A 27 -19.79 13.63 -8.32
N LEU A 28 -19.09 12.50 -8.13
CA LEU A 28 -18.71 11.99 -6.78
C LEU A 28 -17.26 12.27 -6.39
N ILE A 29 -16.40 12.68 -7.32
CA ILE A 29 -14.98 12.95 -7.05
C ILE A 29 -14.81 14.27 -6.28
N GLY A 30 -15.82 15.16 -6.34
CA GLY A 30 -15.76 16.50 -5.78
C GLY A 30 -14.57 17.31 -6.34
N ASP A 31 -14.43 18.56 -5.90
CA ASP A 31 -13.21 19.34 -6.07
C ASP A 31 -12.09 18.72 -5.21
N THR A 32 -11.57 17.57 -5.63
CA THR A 32 -10.34 17.01 -5.07
C THR A 32 -9.19 17.74 -5.77
N PRO A 33 -8.46 18.63 -5.07
CA PRO A 33 -7.41 19.41 -5.70
C PRO A 33 -6.19 18.52 -6.00
N GLY A 34 -5.56 18.76 -7.15
CA GLY A 34 -4.36 18.05 -7.59
C GLY A 34 -4.44 17.53 -9.03
N GLU A 35 -3.41 16.79 -9.42
CA GLU A 35 -3.38 16.04 -10.69
C GLU A 35 -4.11 14.71 -10.53
N LEU A 36 -4.78 14.26 -11.60
CA LEU A 36 -5.45 12.97 -11.64
C LEU A 36 -4.88 12.10 -12.76
N LYS A 37 -4.54 10.86 -12.42
CA LYS A 37 -4.08 9.82 -13.36
C LYS A 37 -5.14 8.72 -13.46
N ASP A 38 -5.78 8.66 -14.62
CA ASP A 38 -6.77 7.63 -14.94
C ASP A 38 -6.10 6.30 -15.29
N VAL A 39 -6.61 5.20 -14.73
CA VAL A 39 -6.11 3.85 -14.98
C VAL A 39 -7.24 2.89 -15.38
N SER A 40 -6.90 1.77 -16.00
CA SER A 40 -7.87 0.82 -16.56
C SER A 40 -8.68 0.07 -15.49
N GLY A 41 -8.12 -0.14 -14.30
CA GLY A 41 -8.77 -0.89 -13.22
C GLY A 41 -8.04 -0.83 -11.89
N MET A 42 -8.56 -1.53 -10.89
CA MET A 42 -8.07 -1.49 -9.50
C MET A 42 -6.64 -2.01 -9.33
N HIS A 43 -6.27 -3.10 -10.03
CA HIS A 43 -4.89 -3.60 -9.96
C HIS A 43 -3.88 -2.60 -10.51
N GLN A 44 -4.20 -1.96 -11.63
CA GLN A 44 -3.33 -0.91 -12.18
C GLN A 44 -3.28 0.30 -11.25
N ARG A 45 -4.40 0.67 -10.61
CA ARG A 45 -4.44 1.74 -9.61
C ARG A 45 -3.45 1.49 -8.47
N LYS A 46 -3.50 0.31 -7.85
CA LYS A 46 -2.61 -0.05 -6.73
C LYS A 46 -1.14 -0.10 -7.18
N ALA A 47 -0.87 -0.67 -8.35
CA ALA A 47 0.48 -0.69 -8.91
C ALA A 47 1.03 0.72 -9.19
N GLU A 48 0.23 1.61 -9.78
CA GLU A 48 0.62 3.00 -10.02
C GLU A 48 0.80 3.77 -8.71
N MET A 49 -0.06 3.55 -7.70
CA MET A 49 0.12 4.13 -6.38
C MET A 49 1.45 3.70 -5.77
N ALA A 50 1.77 2.40 -5.83
CA ALA A 50 3.03 1.90 -5.30
C ALA A 50 4.25 2.39 -6.07
N ARG A 51 4.17 2.56 -7.40
CA ARG A 51 5.27 3.13 -8.21
C ARG A 51 5.57 4.58 -7.85
N ASN A 52 4.53 5.39 -7.63
CA ASN A 52 4.66 6.83 -7.38
C ASN A 52 4.77 7.21 -5.88
N SER A 53 4.95 6.23 -5.00
CA SER A 53 5.08 6.46 -3.56
C SER A 53 6.47 6.08 -3.07
N ASP A 54 7.02 6.81 -2.10
CA ASP A 54 8.24 6.41 -1.38
C ASP A 54 7.93 5.74 -0.05
N ALA A 55 6.72 5.95 0.48
CA ALA A 55 6.20 5.37 1.71
C ALA A 55 4.68 5.16 1.60
N PHE A 56 4.15 4.28 2.45
CA PHE A 56 2.72 4.03 2.54
C PHE A 56 2.22 4.39 3.94
N ILE A 57 1.10 5.11 4.04
CA ILE A 57 0.45 5.42 5.32
C ILE A 57 -1.01 5.03 5.24
N ALA A 58 -1.45 4.16 6.15
CA ALA A 58 -2.86 3.88 6.37
C ALA A 58 -3.40 4.76 7.51
N LEU A 59 -4.41 5.54 7.18
CA LEU A 59 -5.26 6.24 8.14
C LEU A 59 -6.50 5.39 8.44
N PRO A 60 -7.20 5.61 9.57
CA PRO A 60 -8.44 4.89 9.87
C PRO A 60 -9.40 4.83 8.68
N GLY A 61 -9.82 3.61 8.33
CA GLY A 61 -10.55 3.33 7.10
C GLY A 61 -11.09 1.90 7.08
N GLY A 62 -12.07 1.65 6.21
CA GLY A 62 -12.74 0.35 6.13
C GLY A 62 -11.96 -0.72 5.35
N HIS A 63 -12.68 -1.73 4.87
CA HIS A 63 -12.12 -2.87 4.14
C HIS A 63 -11.22 -2.49 2.97
N GLY A 64 -11.54 -1.45 2.21
CA GLY A 64 -10.70 -1.00 1.09
C GLY A 64 -9.30 -0.56 1.55
N THR A 65 -9.20 0.15 2.67
CA THR A 65 -7.92 0.57 3.24
C THR A 65 -7.13 -0.64 3.78
N LEU A 66 -7.81 -1.60 4.42
CA LEU A 66 -7.17 -2.82 4.90
C LEU A 66 -6.66 -3.70 3.76
N GLU A 67 -7.41 -3.79 2.66
CA GLU A 67 -7.00 -4.55 1.47
C GLU A 67 -5.74 -3.94 0.84
N GLU A 68 -5.71 -2.62 0.65
CA GLU A 68 -4.55 -1.91 0.12
C GLU A 68 -3.33 -2.03 1.06
N LEU A 69 -3.55 -1.91 2.37
CA LEU A 69 -2.52 -2.06 3.39
C LEU A 69 -1.89 -3.45 3.39
N LEU A 70 -2.70 -4.51 3.43
CA LEU A 70 -2.19 -5.88 3.46
C LEU A 70 -1.47 -6.25 2.16
N GLU A 71 -1.89 -5.69 1.02
CA GLU A 71 -1.20 -5.90 -0.25
C GLU A 71 0.22 -5.30 -0.25
N VAL A 72 0.40 -4.06 0.21
CA VAL A 72 1.74 -3.46 0.28
C VAL A 72 2.64 -4.11 1.33
N ILE A 73 2.08 -4.61 2.44
CA ILE A 73 2.82 -5.42 3.42
C ILE A 73 3.31 -6.72 2.77
N THR A 74 2.43 -7.39 2.02
CA THR A 74 2.77 -8.63 1.32
C THR A 74 3.84 -8.40 0.26
N TRP A 75 3.77 -7.29 -0.48
CA TRP A 75 4.80 -6.93 -1.46
C TRP A 75 6.15 -6.65 -0.81
N ALA A 76 6.18 -5.98 0.34
CA ALA A 76 7.41 -5.81 1.11
C ALA A 76 7.98 -7.16 1.59
N GLN A 77 7.13 -8.06 2.09
CA GLN A 77 7.53 -9.40 2.54
C GLN A 77 8.12 -10.25 1.41
N LEU A 78 7.59 -10.10 0.19
CA LEU A 78 8.07 -10.74 -1.05
C LEU A 78 9.29 -10.05 -1.68
N GLY A 79 9.81 -8.98 -1.06
CA GLY A 79 10.96 -8.24 -1.55
C GLY A 79 10.69 -7.33 -2.75
N ILE A 80 9.44 -7.17 -3.18
CA ILE A 80 9.04 -6.36 -4.35
C ILE A 80 9.38 -4.88 -4.12
N HIS A 81 9.29 -4.41 -2.88
CA HIS A 81 9.80 -3.11 -2.48
C HIS A 81 10.35 -3.12 -1.06
N SER A 82 11.10 -2.08 -0.73
CA SER A 82 11.66 -1.80 0.60
C SER A 82 11.03 -0.56 1.25
N LYS A 83 10.01 0.02 0.64
CA LYS A 83 9.33 1.25 1.09
C LYS A 83 8.68 1.05 2.47
N PRO A 84 8.80 2.00 3.41
CA PRO A 84 8.22 1.88 4.74
C PRO A 84 6.68 1.92 4.70
N VAL A 85 6.06 1.16 5.60
CA VAL A 85 4.60 1.09 5.76
C VAL A 85 4.21 1.54 7.16
N GLY A 86 3.40 2.59 7.26
CA GLY A 86 2.99 3.23 8.50
C GLY A 86 1.50 3.12 8.78
N LEU A 87 1.14 2.90 10.05
CA LEU A 87 -0.22 3.03 10.55
C LEU A 87 -0.34 4.26 11.44
N LEU A 88 -1.21 5.20 11.06
CA LEU A 88 -1.60 6.29 11.95
C LEU A 88 -2.70 5.81 12.89
N ASN A 89 -2.31 5.36 14.09
CA ASN A 89 -3.16 4.71 15.07
C ASN A 89 -3.90 5.72 15.97
N VAL A 90 -4.82 6.47 15.37
CA VAL A 90 -5.68 7.43 16.07
C VAL A 90 -6.62 6.69 17.03
N ASP A 91 -6.65 7.09 18.30
CA ASP A 91 -7.53 6.54 19.35
C ASP A 91 -7.50 5.00 19.48
N GLY A 92 -6.38 4.36 19.11
CA GLY A 92 -6.23 2.90 19.17
C GLY A 92 -6.98 2.12 18.08
N TYR A 93 -7.37 2.79 16.99
CA TYR A 93 -8.10 2.18 15.87
C TYR A 93 -7.47 0.87 15.34
N TYR A 94 -6.13 0.80 15.30
CA TYR A 94 -5.38 -0.35 14.80
C TYR A 94 -4.90 -1.32 15.90
N ASP A 95 -5.24 -1.11 17.17
CA ASP A 95 -4.74 -1.93 18.28
C ASP A 95 -5.10 -3.43 18.10
N SER A 96 -6.32 -3.73 17.68
CA SER A 96 -6.75 -5.11 17.42
C SER A 96 -6.06 -5.72 16.19
N LEU A 97 -5.80 -4.93 15.15
CA LEU A 97 -5.07 -5.41 13.97
C LEU A 97 -3.62 -5.75 14.33
N LEU A 98 -2.95 -4.86 15.06
CA LEU A 98 -1.58 -5.08 15.52
C LEU A 98 -1.49 -6.32 16.41
N SER A 99 -2.43 -6.46 17.36
CA SER A 99 -2.52 -7.65 18.22
C SER A 99 -2.77 -8.94 17.43
N PHE A 100 -3.59 -8.87 16.37
CA PHE A 100 -3.81 -10.01 15.49
C PHE A 100 -2.54 -10.41 14.72
N VAL A 101 -1.77 -9.44 14.24
CA VAL A 101 -0.48 -9.72 13.58
C VAL A 101 0.53 -10.28 14.57
N ASP A 102 0.60 -9.76 15.80
CA ASP A 102 1.43 -10.31 16.87
C ASP A 102 1.07 -11.79 17.13
N LYS A 103 -0.22 -12.11 17.18
CA LYS A 103 -0.68 -13.49 17.31
C LYS A 103 -0.27 -14.36 16.13
N ALA A 104 -0.36 -13.85 14.90
CA ALA A 104 0.09 -14.57 13.71
C ALA A 104 1.61 -14.84 13.73
N VAL A 105 2.40 -13.99 14.38
CA VAL A 105 3.83 -14.24 14.63
C VAL A 105 4.03 -15.35 15.65
N GLU A 106 3.31 -15.32 16.76
CA GLU A 106 3.36 -16.38 17.78
C GLU A 106 3.03 -17.77 17.21
N GLU A 107 2.02 -17.82 16.34
CA GLU A 107 1.57 -19.06 15.69
C GLU A 107 2.43 -19.45 14.47
N GLY A 108 3.44 -18.65 14.12
CA GLY A 108 4.38 -18.96 13.04
C GLY A 108 3.86 -18.71 11.61
N PHE A 109 2.73 -18.03 11.45
CA PHE A 109 2.21 -17.63 10.14
C PHE A 109 2.90 -16.38 9.57
N VAL A 110 3.43 -15.52 10.46
CA VAL A 110 4.19 -14.32 10.10
C VAL A 110 5.58 -14.42 10.73
N THR A 111 6.62 -14.15 9.96
CA THR A 111 7.99 -14.19 10.51
C THR A 111 8.24 -12.96 11.40
N PRO A 112 9.14 -13.06 12.40
CA PRO A 112 9.52 -11.90 13.18
C PRO A 112 10.05 -10.75 12.32
N ALA A 113 10.75 -11.04 11.22
CA ALA A 113 11.19 -10.02 10.26
C ALA A 113 10.00 -9.32 9.58
N ALA A 114 9.03 -10.10 9.08
CA ALA A 114 7.84 -9.55 8.43
C ALA A 114 6.98 -8.69 9.38
N ARG A 115 6.98 -8.97 10.68
CA ARG A 115 6.30 -8.14 11.68
C ARG A 115 6.82 -6.70 11.75
N HIS A 116 8.10 -6.49 11.43
CA HIS A 116 8.75 -5.18 11.46
C HIS A 116 8.54 -4.36 10.18
N ILE A 117 7.86 -4.93 9.16
CA ILE A 117 7.50 -4.19 7.93
C ILE A 117 6.63 -2.97 8.25
N VAL A 118 5.80 -3.09 9.29
CA VAL A 118 4.82 -2.06 9.67
C VAL A 118 5.28 -1.34 10.94
N VAL A 119 5.37 -0.02 10.85
CA VAL A 119 5.49 0.88 12.00
C VAL A 119 4.15 1.51 12.32
N ALA A 120 3.89 1.81 13.59
CA ALA A 120 2.64 2.42 14.01
C ALA A 120 2.91 3.51 15.05
N ALA A 121 2.23 4.64 14.92
CA ALA A 121 2.29 5.74 15.88
C ALA A 121 0.93 6.41 16.03
N ARG A 122 0.70 7.06 17.18
CA ARG A 122 -0.56 7.74 17.49
C ARG A 122 -0.64 9.16 16.92
N THR A 123 0.50 9.74 16.56
CA THR A 123 0.58 11.09 16.01
C THR A 123 1.22 11.08 14.62
N PRO A 124 0.85 12.02 13.72
CA PRO A 124 1.50 12.13 12.42
C PRO A 124 3.00 12.42 12.51
N HIS A 125 3.40 13.25 13.48
CA HIS A 125 4.80 13.64 13.68
C HIS A 125 5.67 12.42 14.00
N ASP A 126 5.24 11.62 14.99
CA ASP A 126 5.99 10.42 15.40
C ASP A 126 6.00 9.39 14.28
N LEU A 127 4.89 9.25 13.54
CA LEU A 127 4.82 8.32 12.41
C LEU A 127 5.83 8.72 11.33
N LEU A 128 5.90 9.99 10.96
CA LEU A 128 6.84 10.46 9.94
C LEU A 128 8.29 10.23 10.36
N ALA A 129 8.65 10.52 11.62
CA ALA A 129 9.99 10.23 12.13
C ALA A 129 10.33 8.73 12.03
N MET A 130 9.39 7.84 12.41
CA MET A 130 9.59 6.39 12.28
C MET A 130 9.74 5.92 10.83
N LEU A 131 9.05 6.57 9.88
CA LEU A 131 9.16 6.24 8.45
C LEU A 131 10.49 6.71 7.86
N GLU A 132 11.02 7.85 8.31
CA GLU A 132 12.32 8.38 7.90
C GLU A 132 13.48 7.51 8.41
N ASP A 133 13.37 7.02 9.65
CA ASP A 133 14.37 6.15 10.28
C ASP A 133 14.24 4.66 9.89
N TYR A 134 13.23 4.32 9.08
CA TYR A 134 12.92 2.93 8.77
C TYR A 134 14.04 2.26 7.95
N VAL A 135 14.52 1.11 8.45
CA VAL A 135 15.44 0.24 7.75
C VAL A 135 14.75 -1.11 7.48
N PRO A 136 14.63 -1.55 6.21
CA PRO A 136 14.01 -2.82 5.87
C PRO A 136 14.72 -4.00 6.51
N VAL A 137 13.97 -4.85 7.21
CA VAL A 137 14.46 -6.13 7.73
C VAL A 137 14.10 -7.22 6.73
N HIS A 138 15.10 -7.74 6.01
CA HIS A 138 14.90 -8.82 5.06
C HIS A 138 15.06 -10.18 5.73
N ASP A 139 14.09 -11.07 5.51
CA ASP A 139 14.25 -12.48 5.82
C ASP A 139 15.18 -13.12 4.78
N ALA A 140 16.18 -13.87 5.23
CA ALA A 140 17.10 -14.60 4.35
C ALA A 140 16.38 -15.66 3.49
N ALA A 141 15.20 -16.12 3.94
CA ALA A 141 14.37 -17.08 3.23
C ALA A 141 13.34 -16.44 2.28
N SER A 142 13.14 -15.11 2.32
CA SER A 142 12.16 -14.45 1.45
C SER A 142 12.62 -14.47 -0.01
N PRO A 143 11.70 -14.75 -0.96
CA PRO A 143 11.97 -14.50 -2.38
C PRO A 143 12.41 -13.05 -2.57
N LYS A 144 13.41 -12.80 -3.42
CA LYS A 144 13.78 -11.44 -3.85
C LYS A 144 13.10 -11.14 -5.18
N LEU A 145 11.77 -11.04 -5.17
CA LEU A 145 11.04 -10.63 -6.36
C LEU A 145 11.29 -9.13 -6.57
N THR A 146 11.66 -8.70 -7.76
CA THR A 146 11.72 -7.27 -8.11
C THR A 146 10.45 -6.84 -8.84
N TRP A 147 10.22 -5.53 -8.96
CA TRP A 147 9.16 -5.00 -9.83
C TRP A 147 9.29 -5.52 -11.28
N GLU A 148 10.51 -5.65 -11.80
CA GLU A 148 10.76 -6.22 -13.12
C GLU A 148 10.37 -7.70 -13.19
N THR A 149 10.62 -8.44 -12.11
CA THR A 149 10.22 -9.85 -12.00
C THR A 149 8.70 -10.00 -12.07
N MET A 150 7.96 -9.11 -11.40
CA MET A 150 6.50 -9.07 -11.46
C MET A 150 5.96 -8.72 -12.85
N GLU A 151 6.62 -7.82 -13.57
CA GLU A 151 6.24 -7.45 -14.94
C GLU A 151 6.52 -8.57 -15.94
N GLN A 152 7.63 -9.30 -15.78
CA GLN A 152 7.97 -10.46 -16.59
C GLN A 152 6.97 -11.61 -16.39
N ILE A 153 6.54 -11.88 -15.15
CA ILE A 153 5.52 -12.91 -14.85
C ILE A 153 4.19 -12.57 -15.55
N LYS A 154 3.76 -11.30 -15.51
CA LYS A 154 2.54 -10.86 -16.21
C LYS A 154 2.66 -11.01 -17.73
N ALA A 155 3.83 -10.73 -18.30
CA ALA A 155 4.06 -10.87 -19.74
C ALA A 155 4.07 -12.35 -20.19
N SER A 156 4.55 -13.28 -19.35
CA SER A 156 4.52 -14.72 -19.64
C SER A 156 3.12 -15.31 -19.58
N ASP A 157 2.26 -14.85 -18.66
CA ASP A 157 0.87 -15.33 -18.56
C ASP A 157 0.00 -14.92 -19.75
N THR A 158 0.31 -13.77 -20.38
CA THR A 158 -0.35 -13.37 -21.65
C THR A 158 0.03 -14.24 -22.85
N ASN A 159 1.12 -15.00 -22.80
CA ASN A 159 1.55 -15.88 -23.89
C ASN A 159 0.99 -17.31 -23.81
N ASN A 160 0.22 -17.65 -22.77
CA ASN A 160 -0.31 -19.01 -22.58
C ASN A 160 -1.84 -19.14 -22.66
N ILE A 161 -2.55 -18.10 -23.09
CA ILE A 161 -4.01 -18.17 -23.35
C ILE A 161 -4.24 -18.70 -24.78
N SER A 162 -3.87 -19.95 -25.05
CA SER A 162 -4.31 -20.67 -26.25
C SER A 162 -4.78 -22.11 -25.97
N TYR A 163 -4.91 -22.50 -24.71
CA TYR A 163 -5.38 -23.84 -24.34
C TYR A 163 -6.66 -23.75 -23.51
N PHE A 164 -7.78 -23.37 -24.13
CA PHE A 164 -9.13 -23.85 -23.76
C PHE A 164 -10.11 -23.40 -24.85
N SER A 165 -10.05 -24.08 -26.00
CA SER A 165 -11.15 -24.12 -26.95
C SER A 165 -11.34 -25.57 -27.40
N ARG A 166 -12.07 -26.34 -26.60
CA ARG A 166 -12.91 -27.47 -27.03
C ARG A 166 -14.10 -27.58 -26.10
#